data_AF-A0A251TLD6-F1
#
_entry.id   AF-A0A251TLD6-F1
#
_cell.length_a   1.000
_cell.length_b   1.000
_cell.length_c   1.000
_cell.angle_alpha   90.00
_cell.angle_beta   90.00
_cell.angle_gamma   90.00
#
_symmetry.space_group_name_H-M   'P 1'
#
loop_
_entity.id
_entity.type
_entity.pdbx_description
1 polymer ?
#
loop_
_entity_poly.entity_id
_entity_poly.type
_entity_poly.pdbx_seq_one_letter_code
_entity_poly.pdbx_strand_id
1 'polypeptide(L)'
;MQVAGTEDGIKGPQATFSACIGAAFIMLHPTKYAAMLAENMKKHDATGWLVNTGWSGGSYGSGKRIKLAYTWKIIDGIHSGKLLEANYTKTEIFGLEIPTEIEGVPSKILDPANTVSYYK
;
A
#
# COMPACT_ATOMS: atom_id res chain seq x y z
N MET A 1 -9.69 2.78 0.88
CA MET A 1 -10.23 4.16 0.76
C MET A 1 -11.33 4.13 -0.29
N GLN A 2 -12.51 4.67 0.02
CA GLN A 2 -13.50 4.98 -1.00
C GLN A 2 -13.18 6.35 -1.60
N VAL A 3 -13.39 6.50 -2.90
CA VAL A 3 -13.11 7.74 -3.63
C VAL A 3 -14.42 8.37 -4.08
N ALA A 4 -14.40 9.68 -4.36
CA ALA A 4 -15.60 10.37 -4.81
C ALA A 4 -16.18 9.69 -6.06
N GLY A 5 -17.49 9.45 -6.06
CA GLY A 5 -18.20 8.84 -7.18
C GLY A 5 -18.17 7.31 -7.26
N THR A 6 -17.54 6.58 -6.32
CA THR A 6 -17.65 5.11 -6.31
C THR A 6 -18.94 4.59 -5.67
N GLU A 7 -19.56 5.36 -4.77
CA GLU A 7 -20.84 5.06 -4.14
C GLU A 7 -21.62 6.36 -3.97
N ASP A 8 -22.96 6.27 -3.96
CA ASP A 8 -23.80 7.45 -3.78
C ASP A 8 -23.54 8.12 -2.42
N GLY A 9 -23.47 9.45 -2.42
CA GLY A 9 -23.16 10.24 -1.24
C GLY A 9 -21.66 10.43 -0.91
N ILE A 10 -20.72 9.74 -1.58
CA ILE A 10 -19.28 9.92 -1.35
C ILE A 10 -18.75 11.13 -2.13
N LYS A 11 -18.47 12.23 -1.41
CA LYS A 11 -18.01 13.52 -2.00
C LYS A 11 -16.50 13.74 -1.93
N GLY A 12 -15.75 12.88 -1.25
CA GLY A 12 -14.31 13.00 -1.10
C GLY A 12 -13.67 11.73 -0.53
N PRO A 13 -12.33 11.64 -0.48
CA PRO A 13 -11.60 10.52 0.09
C PRO A 13 -12.05 10.15 1.50
N GLN A 14 -12.54 8.91 1.68
CA GLN A 14 -12.88 8.38 3.01
C GLN A 14 -12.06 7.14 3.33
N ALA A 15 -11.44 7.15 4.51
CA ALA A 15 -10.77 5.97 5.06
C ALA A 15 -11.83 4.90 5.33
N THR A 16 -11.58 3.68 4.86
CA THR A 16 -12.50 2.56 5.01
C THR A 16 -11.72 1.26 5.05
N PHE A 17 -12.21 0.30 5.81
CA PHE A 17 -11.77 -1.09 5.81
C PHE A 17 -12.71 -1.91 4.93
N SER A 18 -12.38 -2.02 3.65
CA SER A 18 -13.10 -2.89 2.72
C SER A 18 -12.46 -4.26 2.72
N ALA A 19 -13.13 -5.24 3.35
CA ALA A 19 -12.70 -6.63 3.35
C ALA A 19 -12.40 -7.12 1.92
N CYS A 20 -11.27 -7.79 1.74
CA CYS A 20 -10.79 -8.27 0.44
C CYS A 20 -10.67 -7.19 -0.65
N ILE A 21 -10.60 -5.89 -0.29
CA ILE A 21 -10.54 -4.74 -1.23
C ILE A 21 -11.81 -4.64 -2.11
N GLY A 22 -12.87 -5.38 -1.76
CA GLY A 22 -14.06 -5.51 -2.60
C GLY A 22 -15.30 -5.92 -1.83
N ALA A 23 -15.44 -5.46 -0.58
CA ALA A 23 -16.51 -5.87 0.33
C ALA A 23 -17.92 -5.73 -0.26
N ALA A 24 -18.14 -4.73 -1.13
CA ALA A 24 -19.41 -4.53 -1.82
C ALA A 24 -19.80 -5.66 -2.81
N PHE A 25 -18.85 -6.53 -3.17
CA PHE A 25 -19.01 -7.54 -4.23
C PHE A 25 -18.83 -8.98 -3.75
N ILE A 26 -18.52 -9.19 -2.47
CA ILE A 26 -18.29 -10.54 -1.92
C ILE A 26 -19.58 -11.09 -1.30
N MET A 27 -19.87 -12.36 -1.59
CA MET A 27 -21.10 -13.04 -1.12
C MET A 27 -20.86 -13.91 0.12
N LEU A 28 -19.62 -14.33 0.35
CA LEU A 28 -19.24 -15.21 1.46
C LEU A 28 -18.53 -14.40 2.56
N HIS A 29 -18.36 -15.00 3.73
CA HIS A 29 -17.59 -14.39 4.79
C HIS A 29 -16.13 -14.13 4.33
N PRO A 30 -15.53 -12.95 4.61
CA PRO A 30 -14.19 -12.57 4.12
C PRO A 30 -13.09 -13.60 4.38
N THR A 31 -13.18 -14.33 5.49
CA THR A 31 -12.19 -15.36 5.86
C THR A 31 -12.11 -16.49 4.84
N LYS A 32 -13.20 -16.80 4.13
CA LYS A 32 -13.19 -17.81 3.06
C LYS A 32 -12.36 -17.35 1.87
N TYR A 33 -12.49 -16.10 1.46
CA TYR A 33 -11.65 -15.52 0.40
C TYR A 33 -10.20 -15.37 0.84
N ALA A 34 -9.95 -14.99 2.09
CA ALA A 34 -8.59 -14.92 2.65
C ALA A 34 -7.91 -16.29 2.64
N ALA A 35 -8.63 -17.36 3.04
CA ALA A 35 -8.11 -18.73 2.99
C ALA A 35 -7.78 -19.17 1.55
N MET A 36 -8.67 -18.88 0.59
CA MET A 36 -8.45 -19.18 -0.83
C MET A 36 -7.23 -18.43 -1.39
N LEU A 37 -7.06 -17.16 -1.03
CA LEU A 37 -5.88 -16.39 -1.44
C LEU A 37 -4.60 -16.99 -0.83
N ALA A 38 -4.60 -17.30 0.46
CA ALA A 38 -3.46 -17.89 1.14
C ALA A 38 -3.04 -19.24 0.55
N GLU A 39 -4.01 -20.09 0.19
CA GLU A 39 -3.74 -21.37 -0.49
C GLU A 39 -3.10 -21.16 -1.87
N ASN A 40 -3.66 -20.27 -2.69
CA ASN A 40 -3.11 -19.98 -4.02
C ASN A 40 -1.73 -19.34 -3.96
N MET A 41 -1.49 -18.42 -3.01
CA MET A 41 -0.17 -17.81 -2.83
C MET A 41 0.88 -18.86 -2.48
N LYS A 42 0.56 -19.79 -1.57
CA LYS A 42 1.47 -20.91 -1.22
C LYS A 42 1.73 -21.84 -2.39
N LYS A 43 0.68 -22.18 -3.14
CA LYS A 43 0.77 -23.09 -4.30
C LYS A 43 1.68 -22.53 -5.41
N HIS A 44 1.69 -21.21 -5.58
CA HIS A 44 2.38 -20.53 -6.67
C HIS A 44 3.61 -19.75 -6.22
N ASP A 45 4.04 -19.92 -4.97
CA ASP A 45 5.15 -19.19 -4.34
C ASP A 45 5.06 -17.66 -4.57
N ALA A 46 3.85 -17.12 -4.43
CA ALA A 46 3.58 -15.72 -4.73
C ALA A 46 3.87 -14.81 -3.53
N THR A 47 4.58 -13.71 -3.78
CA THR A 47 4.87 -12.67 -2.78
C THR A 47 3.75 -11.63 -2.73
N GLY A 48 3.27 -11.29 -1.53
CA GLY A 48 2.30 -10.22 -1.32
C GLY A 48 2.99 -8.88 -1.04
N TRP A 49 2.53 -7.81 -1.69
CA TRP A 49 3.06 -6.45 -1.52
C TRP A 49 1.97 -5.47 -1.08
N LEU A 50 2.31 -4.56 -0.18
CA LEU A 50 1.45 -3.43 0.22
C LEU A 50 2.02 -2.14 -0.35
N VAL A 51 1.32 -1.55 -1.32
CA VAL A 51 1.76 -0.31 -2.01
C VAL A 51 0.79 0.84 -1.71
N ASN A 52 1.30 1.91 -1.11
CA ASN A 52 0.51 3.13 -0.87
C ASN A 52 0.39 3.96 -2.16
N THR A 53 -0.82 4.06 -2.70
CA THR A 53 -1.16 4.93 -3.86
C THR A 53 -2.00 6.17 -3.45
N GLY A 54 -2.14 6.37 -2.14
CA GLY A 54 -2.84 7.47 -1.50
C GLY A 54 -1.90 8.63 -1.16
N TRP A 55 -1.92 9.08 0.10
CA TRP A 55 -1.22 10.26 0.58
C TRP A 55 -0.04 9.91 1.49
N SER A 56 0.91 10.83 1.57
CA SER A 56 2.07 10.81 2.45
C SER A 56 2.33 12.21 3.02
N GLY A 57 3.00 12.28 4.18
CA GLY A 57 3.24 13.51 4.92
C GLY A 57 2.01 14.16 5.54
N GLY A 58 0.88 13.44 5.61
CA GLY A 58 -0.39 13.92 6.15
C GLY A 58 -1.59 13.24 5.50
N SER A 59 -2.79 13.56 5.99
CA SER A 59 -4.06 13.09 5.44
C SER A 59 -4.48 13.91 4.21
N TYR A 60 -5.61 13.55 3.58
CA TYR A 60 -6.20 14.38 2.53
C TYR A 60 -6.41 15.83 3.03
N GLY A 61 -5.93 16.81 2.24
CA GLY A 61 -5.96 18.23 2.58
C GLY A 61 -4.69 18.77 3.25
N SER A 62 -3.90 17.93 3.93
CA SER A 62 -2.64 18.34 4.60
C SER A 62 -1.39 17.69 3.98
N GLY A 63 -1.49 16.41 3.62
CA GLY A 63 -0.45 15.64 2.95
C GLY A 63 -0.46 15.81 1.44
N LYS A 64 0.51 15.18 0.78
CA LYS A 64 0.60 15.11 -0.69
C LYS A 64 0.32 13.70 -1.17
N ARG A 65 -0.42 13.59 -2.28
CA ARG A 65 -0.61 12.30 -2.94
C ARG A 65 0.75 11.77 -3.43
N ILE A 66 0.99 10.48 -3.31
CA ILE A 66 2.19 9.84 -3.86
C ILE A 66 2.25 10.12 -5.36
N LYS A 67 3.41 10.59 -5.85
CA LYS A 67 3.58 10.86 -7.28
C LYS A 67 3.49 9.53 -8.04
N LEU A 68 2.70 9.52 -9.10
CA LEU A 68 2.47 8.32 -9.92
C LEU A 68 3.78 7.71 -10.45
N ALA A 69 4.74 8.57 -10.84
CA ALA A 69 6.07 8.13 -11.28
C ALA A 69 6.80 7.28 -10.23
N TYR A 70 6.64 7.58 -8.93
CA TYR A 70 7.24 6.78 -7.87
C TYR A 70 6.55 5.43 -7.72
N THR A 71 5.21 5.40 -7.79
CA THR A 71 4.45 4.14 -7.79
C THR A 71 4.88 3.25 -8.95
N TRP A 72 5.05 3.79 -10.16
CA TRP A 72 5.54 3.01 -11.30
C TRP A 72 6.93 2.43 -11.06
N LYS A 73 7.87 3.21 -10.51
CA LYS A 73 9.21 2.70 -10.15
C LYS A 73 9.17 1.59 -9.09
N ILE A 74 8.25 1.68 -8.13
CA ILE A 74 8.03 0.61 -7.14
C ILE A 74 7.52 -0.66 -7.84
N ILE A 75 6.52 -0.54 -8.71
CA ILE A 75 5.97 -1.68 -9.46
C ILE A 75 7.01 -2.29 -10.41
N ASP A 76 7.84 -1.48 -11.07
CA ASP A 76 8.97 -1.96 -11.89
C ASP A 76 9.98 -2.74 -11.04
N GLY A 77 10.27 -2.27 -9.82
CA GLY A 77 11.11 -2.96 -8.85
C GLY A 77 10.54 -4.31 -8.41
N ILE A 78 9.22 -4.42 -8.25
CA ILE A 78 8.52 -5.68 -7.95
C ILE A 78 8.65 -6.63 -9.13
N HIS A 79 8.29 -6.20 -10.34
CA HIS A 79 8.27 -7.06 -11.53
C HIS A 79 9.68 -7.50 -11.97
N SER A 80 10.70 -6.67 -11.75
CA SER A 80 12.08 -7.03 -12.07
C SER A 80 12.73 -7.97 -11.05
N GLY A 81 12.06 -8.27 -9.94
CA GLY A 81 12.62 -9.09 -8.86
C GLY A 81 13.60 -8.34 -7.95
N LYS A 82 14.04 -7.12 -8.30
CA LYS A 82 14.98 -6.32 -7.50
C LYS A 82 14.53 -6.15 -6.05
N LEU A 83 13.24 -5.99 -5.81
CA LEU A 83 12.73 -5.83 -4.43
C LEU A 83 12.75 -7.14 -3.63
N LEU A 84 12.81 -8.31 -4.25
CA LEU A 84 13.00 -9.57 -3.51
C LEU A 84 14.41 -9.68 -2.90
N GLU A 85 15.38 -8.98 -3.48
CA GLU A 85 16.80 -9.01 -3.08
C GLU A 85 17.25 -7.74 -2.34
N ALA A 86 16.34 -6.79 -2.12
CA ALA A 86 16.66 -5.50 -1.52
C ALA A 86 16.95 -5.62 -0.01
N ASN A 87 17.61 -4.60 0.54
CA ASN A 87 17.75 -4.45 1.99
C ASN A 87 16.50 -3.79 2.59
N TYR A 88 16.00 -4.37 3.69
CA TYR A 88 14.79 -3.91 4.36
C TYR A 88 15.06 -3.41 5.78
N THR A 89 14.23 -2.46 6.21
CA THR A 89 14.09 -2.08 7.62
C THR A 89 12.64 -2.21 8.04
N LYS A 90 12.37 -2.28 9.36
CA LYS A 90 11.03 -2.41 9.90
C LYS A 90 10.50 -1.07 10.37
N THR A 91 9.26 -0.75 10.00
CA THR A 91 8.56 0.41 10.57
C THR A 91 8.28 0.17 12.05
N GLU A 92 8.45 1.18 12.90
CA GLU A 92 8.31 1.05 14.36
C GLU A 92 6.90 0.63 14.82
N ILE A 93 5.86 1.23 14.24
CA ILE A 93 4.48 1.05 14.72
C ILE A 93 3.82 -0.23 14.16
N PHE A 94 3.90 -0.42 12.84
CA PHE A 94 3.19 -1.52 12.16
C PHE A 94 4.07 -2.76 11.91
N GLY A 95 5.38 -2.67 12.15
CA GLY A 95 6.32 -3.77 11.87
C GLY A 95 6.44 -4.14 10.39
N LEU A 96 6.02 -3.26 9.46
CA LEU A 96 6.11 -3.50 8.02
C LEU A 96 7.57 -3.47 7.56
N GLU A 97 7.95 -4.43 6.74
CA GLU A 97 9.24 -4.40 6.05
C GLU A 97 9.17 -3.42 4.88
N ILE A 98 9.99 -2.38 4.94
CA ILE A 98 10.11 -1.35 3.91
C ILE A 98 11.52 -1.37 3.32
N PRO A 99 11.66 -1.25 1.99
CA PRO A 99 12.96 -1.22 1.36
C PRO A 99 13.71 0.04 1.77
N THR A 100 15.00 -0.09 2.03
CA THR A 100 15.89 1.02 2.40
C THR A 100 16.12 1.99 1.24
N GLU A 101 16.08 1.49 0.01
CA GLU A 101 16.21 2.27 -1.21
C GLU A 101 15.45 1.64 -2.39
N ILE A 102 15.02 2.49 -3.32
CA ILE A 102 14.50 2.09 -4.63
C ILE A 102 15.02 3.11 -5.64
N GLU A 103 15.68 2.65 -6.69
CA GLU A 103 16.23 3.51 -7.73
C GLU A 103 15.16 4.44 -8.33
N GLY A 104 15.44 5.75 -8.34
CA GLY A 104 14.51 6.76 -8.85
C GLY A 104 13.35 7.13 -7.91
N VAL A 105 13.33 6.59 -6.68
CA VAL A 105 12.37 6.96 -5.64
C VAL A 105 13.14 7.58 -4.46
N PRO A 106 12.78 8.81 -4.01
CA PRO A 106 13.46 9.41 -2.86
C PRO A 106 13.29 8.57 -1.59
N SER A 107 14.40 8.17 -0.94
CA SER A 107 14.36 7.29 0.25
C SER A 107 13.50 7.87 1.39
N LYS A 108 13.40 9.20 1.47
CA LYS A 108 12.52 9.90 2.43
C LYS A 108 11.07 9.45 2.36
N ILE A 109 10.57 9.01 1.20
CA ILE A 109 9.17 8.59 1.05
C ILE A 109 8.93 7.09 1.29
N LEU A 110 10.00 6.30 1.38
CA LEU A 110 9.92 4.86 1.62
C LEU A 110 9.54 4.57 3.08
N ASP A 111 10.01 5.40 4.00
CA ASP A 111 9.57 5.41 5.40
C ASP A 111 8.54 6.53 5.63
N PRO A 112 7.28 6.19 5.94
CA PRO A 112 6.25 7.18 6.25
C PRO A 112 6.62 8.15 7.38
N ALA A 113 7.39 7.70 8.39
CA ALA A 113 7.79 8.54 9.53
C ALA A 113 8.63 9.75 9.09
N ASN A 114 9.43 9.59 8.03
CA ASN A 114 10.27 10.66 7.50
C ASN A 114 9.49 11.75 6.76
N THR A 115 8.19 11.53 6.48
CA THR A 115 7.39 12.44 5.64
C THR A 115 6.52 13.41 6.44
N VAL A 116 6.29 13.13 7.72
CA VAL A 116 5.42 13.92 8.61
C VAL A 116 6.24 14.93 9.41
N SER A 117 5.71 16.14 9.61
CA SER A 117 6.39 17.23 10.32
C SER A 117 6.37 17.11 11.84
N TYR A 118 5.54 16.23 12.41
CA TYR A 118 5.37 16.07 13.87
C TYR A 118 6.48 15.28 14.56
N TYR A 119 7.40 14.64 13.81
CA TYR A 119 8.53 13.88 14.34
C TYR A 119 9.87 14.63 14.19
N LYS A 120 9.85 15.97 14.24
CA LYS A 120 11.05 16.81 14.39
C LYS A 120 11.13 17.36 15.80
#